data_AF-A0A6N0ZD51-F1
#
_entry.id   AF-A0A6N0ZD51-F1
#
_cell.length_a   1.000
_cell.length_b   1.000
_cell.length_c   1.000
_cell.angle_alpha   90.00
_cell.angle_beta   90.00
_cell.angle_gamma   90.00
#
_symmetry.space_group_name_H-M   'P 1'
#
loop_
_entity.id
_entity.type
_entity.pdbx_description
1 polymer ?
#
loop_
_entity_poly.entity_id
_entity_poly.type
_entity_poly.pdbx_seq_one_letter_code
_entity_poly.pdbx_strand_id
1 'polypeptide(L)'
;MISAYLEATRILYHDVDPRLKTAYRTLYEKTIKASSLRLKDHAPKFHVVHSLNKQAEVATVGGDVYLVYDQYLGQTISELSRIFYSAEDPCDARAFAFRIYAEAYVTAGNADMAIFSAYLHSIKYNQSHKYKTLETIETKERRAQSVIVQEAFIIAHEFAHYLWSMRQVNEGDLDCLRDRIAEDAKPITNREKIIESHLDDLSFQYHGKNIPHSENILTDEDRERDRVLRAELHADFDKIDAERMRMAIELKQNEAFLEELWSDWSAAQACLDIFYDELAPEILIEAVHLALENLTTVTVATKYALSLTNTDGDVADEEDSSAHVKAVALRKRILRKEIGEWAAEHFQDGLAITHNILRQANERYMRYVRDPITLDVPARFNRASQLSPESLRKFCETLASVAPNQCDVMTILHTCPFAEAAE
;
A
#
# COMPACT_ATOMS: atom_id res chain seq x y z
N MET A 1 -15.94 -16.44 24.07
CA MET A 1 -14.46 -16.47 24.07
C MET A 1 -13.91 -15.50 23.02
N ILE A 2 -14.21 -15.67 21.73
CA ILE A 2 -13.77 -14.69 20.70
C ILE A 2 -14.21 -13.24 20.99
N SER A 3 -15.43 -13.02 21.51
CA SER A 3 -15.88 -11.67 21.89
C SER A 3 -14.95 -10.99 22.90
N ALA A 4 -14.49 -11.71 23.93
CA ALA A 4 -13.59 -11.17 24.94
C ALA A 4 -12.19 -10.87 24.35
N TYR A 5 -11.71 -11.69 23.41
CA TYR A 5 -10.50 -11.38 22.66
C TYR A 5 -10.67 -10.07 21.88
N LEU A 6 -11.75 -9.94 21.11
CA LEU A 6 -12.00 -8.76 20.28
C LEU A 6 -12.20 -7.49 21.11
N GLU A 7 -12.87 -7.57 22.25
CA GLU A 7 -13.02 -6.45 23.20
C GLU A 7 -11.68 -6.02 23.80
N ALA A 8 -10.74 -6.96 23.98
CA ALA A 8 -9.42 -6.68 24.54
C ALA A 8 -8.42 -6.16 23.50
N THR A 9 -8.53 -6.59 22.24
CA THR A 9 -7.55 -6.27 21.19
C THR A 9 -8.01 -5.19 20.22
N ARG A 10 -9.30 -4.82 20.20
CA ARG A 10 -9.86 -3.90 19.21
C ARG A 10 -10.72 -2.80 19.82
N ILE A 11 -10.66 -1.62 19.20
CA ILE A 11 -11.61 -0.53 19.45
C ILE A 11 -12.84 -0.75 18.56
N LEU A 12 -13.83 -1.47 19.08
CA LEU A 12 -15.06 -1.83 18.36
C LEU A 12 -15.97 -0.60 18.19
N TYR A 13 -16.44 -0.37 16.96
CA TYR A 13 -17.24 0.82 16.64
C TYR A 13 -18.75 0.50 16.63
N HIS A 14 -19.18 -0.45 15.81
CA HIS A 14 -20.59 -0.84 15.63
C HIS A 14 -20.72 -2.32 15.27
N ASP A 15 -21.93 -2.88 15.44
CA ASP A 15 -22.25 -4.18 14.87
C ASP A 15 -22.25 -4.14 13.33
N VAL A 16 -21.58 -5.12 12.71
CA VAL A 16 -21.59 -5.29 11.26
C VAL A 16 -22.99 -5.72 10.81
N ASP A 17 -23.51 -5.07 9.75
CA ASP A 17 -24.81 -5.39 9.16
C ASP A 17 -24.90 -6.90 8.82
N PRO A 18 -25.97 -7.61 9.22
CA PRO A 18 -26.13 -9.04 8.93
C PRO A 18 -26.00 -9.42 7.44
N ARG A 19 -26.43 -8.54 6.53
CA ARG A 19 -26.28 -8.74 5.08
C ARG A 19 -24.81 -8.71 4.66
N LEU A 20 -24.03 -7.79 5.22
CA LEU A 20 -22.58 -7.74 4.98
C LEU A 20 -21.86 -8.94 5.59
N LYS A 21 -22.22 -9.35 6.83
CA LYS A 21 -21.69 -10.60 7.42
C LYS A 21 -21.93 -11.81 6.51
N THR A 22 -23.10 -11.85 5.87
CA THR A 22 -23.46 -12.92 4.93
C THR A 22 -22.63 -12.83 3.65
N ALA A 23 -22.49 -11.64 3.06
CA ALA A 23 -21.67 -11.42 1.87
C ALA A 23 -20.20 -11.80 2.10
N TYR A 24 -19.59 -11.36 3.20
CA TYR A 24 -18.21 -11.73 3.55
C TYR A 24 -18.05 -13.22 3.83
N ARG A 25 -19.05 -13.86 4.45
CA ARG A 25 -19.02 -15.31 4.66
C ARG A 25 -19.06 -16.05 3.33
N THR A 26 -19.91 -15.63 2.39
CA THR A 26 -19.95 -16.20 1.04
C THR A 26 -18.60 -16.01 0.33
N LEU A 27 -17.97 -14.84 0.50
CA LEU A 27 -16.65 -14.57 -0.07
C LEU A 27 -15.58 -15.50 0.51
N TYR A 28 -15.53 -15.62 1.84
CA TYR A 28 -14.65 -16.55 2.55
C TYR A 28 -14.86 -18.01 2.10
N GLU A 29 -16.11 -18.45 1.93
CA GLU A 29 -16.41 -19.79 1.44
C GLU A 29 -15.94 -20.00 -0.01
N LYS A 30 -16.03 -18.98 -0.87
CA LYS A 30 -15.44 -19.03 -2.22
C LYS A 30 -13.92 -19.16 -2.14
N THR A 31 -13.27 -18.38 -1.27
CA THR A 31 -11.82 -18.43 -1.03
C THR A 31 -11.35 -19.81 -0.57
N ILE A 32 -12.00 -20.42 0.41
CA ILE A 32 -11.65 -21.78 0.86
C ILE A 32 -11.80 -22.78 -0.29
N LYS A 33 -12.88 -22.68 -1.08
CA LYS A 33 -13.11 -23.60 -2.21
C LYS A 33 -12.03 -23.45 -3.29
N ALA A 34 -11.60 -22.23 -3.58
CA ALA A 34 -10.56 -21.95 -4.57
C ALA A 34 -9.18 -22.48 -4.15
N SER A 35 -8.88 -22.47 -2.84
CA SER A 35 -7.59 -22.97 -2.32
C SER A 35 -7.29 -24.46 -2.60
N SER A 36 -8.22 -25.21 -3.22
CA SER A 36 -8.07 -26.63 -3.60
C SER A 36 -7.75 -27.62 -2.47
N LEU A 37 -7.55 -27.13 -1.25
CA LEU A 37 -7.23 -27.91 -0.08
C LEU A 37 -8.50 -28.55 0.52
N ARG A 38 -8.40 -29.85 0.84
CA ARG A 38 -9.46 -30.60 1.52
C ARG A 38 -9.52 -30.25 3.01
N LEU A 39 -9.78 -28.98 3.33
CA LEU A 39 -9.80 -28.47 4.70
C LEU A 39 -11.19 -28.35 5.31
N LYS A 40 -12.19 -29.06 4.78
CA LYS A 40 -13.57 -28.93 5.25
C LYS A 40 -13.71 -29.13 6.77
N ASP A 41 -12.87 -29.97 7.37
CA ASP A 41 -12.94 -30.27 8.80
C ASP A 41 -12.01 -29.40 9.68
N HIS A 42 -11.16 -28.57 9.07
CA HIS A 42 -10.14 -27.77 9.77
C HIS A 42 -10.01 -26.33 9.26
N ALA A 43 -11.02 -25.76 8.60
CA ALA A 43 -10.97 -24.35 8.23
C ALA A 43 -11.16 -23.45 9.47
N PRO A 44 -10.50 -22.28 9.56
CA PRO A 44 -10.68 -21.36 10.67
C PRO A 44 -12.11 -20.82 10.69
N LYS A 45 -12.62 -20.52 11.87
CA LYS A 45 -13.95 -19.92 12.05
C LYS A 45 -13.91 -18.48 11.56
N PHE A 46 -14.70 -18.16 10.55
CA PHE A 46 -14.73 -16.80 10.02
C PHE A 46 -15.61 -15.86 10.87
N HIS A 47 -15.01 -14.75 11.28
CA HIS A 47 -15.64 -13.73 12.09
C HIS A 47 -15.42 -12.35 11.47
N VAL A 48 -16.48 -11.56 11.35
CA VAL A 48 -16.41 -10.20 10.79
C VAL A 48 -16.65 -9.19 11.89
N VAL A 49 -15.75 -8.22 12.00
CA VAL A 49 -15.80 -7.13 12.98
C VAL A 49 -15.78 -5.78 12.29
N HIS A 50 -16.03 -4.72 13.06
CA HIS A 50 -15.89 -3.34 12.60
C HIS A 50 -15.15 -2.57 13.69
N SER A 51 -13.86 -2.33 13.47
CA SER A 51 -12.98 -1.71 14.47
C SER A 51 -11.99 -0.71 13.87
N LEU A 52 -11.45 0.17 14.71
CA LEU A 52 -10.45 1.16 14.27
C LEU A 52 -9.08 0.55 13.96
N ASN A 53 -8.80 -0.67 14.42
CA ASN A 53 -7.51 -1.35 14.19
C ASN A 53 -7.32 -1.75 12.71
N LYS A 54 -8.39 -1.85 11.90
CA LYS A 54 -8.35 -2.10 10.44
C LYS A 54 -7.44 -3.27 10.04
N GLN A 55 -7.49 -4.36 10.78
CA GLN A 55 -6.65 -5.54 10.54
C GLN A 55 -7.50 -6.77 10.30
N ALA A 56 -7.16 -7.50 9.25
CA ALA A 56 -7.51 -8.91 9.13
C ALA A 56 -6.40 -9.74 9.79
N GLU A 57 -6.75 -10.83 10.46
CA GLU A 57 -5.76 -11.69 11.13
C GLU A 57 -6.30 -13.11 11.34
N VAL A 58 -5.38 -14.05 11.58
CA VAL A 58 -5.69 -15.38 12.11
C VAL A 58 -5.34 -15.43 13.60
N ALA A 59 -6.33 -15.74 14.44
CA ALA A 59 -6.16 -15.79 15.90
C ALA A 59 -6.58 -17.14 16.48
N THR A 60 -5.81 -17.69 17.43
CA THR A 60 -6.19 -18.88 18.19
C THR A 60 -6.74 -18.47 19.56
N VAL A 61 -8.03 -18.76 19.81
CA VAL A 61 -8.73 -18.37 21.05
C VAL A 61 -9.46 -19.56 21.63
N GLY A 62 -9.06 -20.01 22.82
CA GLY A 62 -9.70 -21.13 23.50
C GLY A 62 -9.59 -22.47 22.76
N GLY A 63 -8.52 -22.67 21.99
CA GLY A 63 -8.27 -23.87 21.19
C GLY A 63 -8.91 -23.86 19.80
N ASP A 64 -9.77 -22.89 19.51
CA ASP A 64 -10.33 -22.68 18.16
C ASP A 64 -9.49 -21.65 17.38
N VAL A 65 -9.34 -21.85 16.08
CA VAL A 65 -8.72 -20.87 15.17
C VAL A 65 -9.81 -20.04 14.50
N TYR A 66 -9.63 -18.72 14.48
CA TYR A 66 -10.52 -17.75 13.88
C TYR A 66 -9.79 -16.96 12.80
N LEU A 67 -10.43 -16.72 11.66
CA LEU A 67 -10.03 -15.69 10.72
C LEU A 67 -10.93 -14.50 10.98
N VAL A 68 -10.34 -13.44 11.53
CA VAL A 68 -11.05 -12.20 11.87
C VAL A 68 -10.84 -11.21 10.73
N TYR A 69 -11.91 -10.84 10.05
CA TYR A 69 -11.89 -9.81 9.00
C TYR A 69 -12.53 -8.52 9.50
N ASP A 70 -11.84 -7.39 9.32
CA ASP A 70 -12.36 -6.08 9.70
C ASP A 70 -13.05 -5.38 8.51
N GLN A 71 -14.35 -5.17 8.60
CA GLN A 71 -15.11 -4.42 7.61
C GLN A 71 -14.56 -3.01 7.40
N TYR A 72 -13.99 -2.39 8.45
CA TYR A 72 -13.46 -1.03 8.33
C TYR A 72 -12.21 -0.97 7.44
N LEU A 73 -11.44 -2.07 7.39
CA LEU A 73 -10.37 -2.23 6.39
C LEU A 73 -10.98 -2.23 4.98
N GLY A 74 -12.03 -3.02 4.74
CA GLY A 74 -12.75 -3.02 3.46
C GLY A 74 -13.26 -1.63 3.02
N GLN A 75 -13.80 -0.84 3.95
CA GLN A 75 -14.20 0.55 3.68
C GLN A 75 -13.00 1.44 3.34
N THR A 76 -11.88 1.24 4.03
CA THR A 76 -10.61 1.96 3.79
C THR A 76 -10.09 1.67 2.38
N ILE A 77 -10.09 0.40 1.97
CA ILE A 77 -9.69 -0.04 0.62
C ILE A 77 -10.64 0.49 -0.45
N SER A 78 -11.95 0.52 -0.16
CA SER A 78 -12.95 1.10 -1.06
C SER A 78 -12.74 2.59 -1.30
N GLU A 79 -12.32 3.33 -0.27
CA GLU A 79 -12.01 4.75 -0.40
C GLU A 79 -10.71 5.00 -1.17
N LEU A 80 -9.65 4.20 -0.92
CA LEU A 80 -8.43 4.25 -1.74
C LEU A 80 -8.72 3.95 -3.21
N SER A 81 -9.54 2.92 -3.47
CA SER A 81 -9.97 2.59 -4.84
C SER A 81 -10.76 3.73 -5.46
N ARG A 82 -11.59 4.44 -4.69
CA ARG A 82 -12.29 5.64 -5.20
C ARG A 82 -11.33 6.76 -5.55
N ILE A 83 -10.33 7.02 -4.73
CA ILE A 83 -9.30 8.02 -5.05
C ILE A 83 -8.55 7.59 -6.31
N PHE A 84 -8.14 6.32 -6.40
CA PHE A 84 -7.50 5.79 -7.60
C PHE A 84 -8.35 6.05 -8.84
N TYR A 85 -9.62 5.69 -8.87
CA TYR A 85 -10.42 5.83 -10.09
C TYR A 85 -10.92 7.25 -10.37
N SER A 86 -11.20 8.06 -9.35
CA SER A 86 -11.94 9.32 -9.50
C SER A 86 -11.17 10.58 -9.13
N ALA A 87 -9.99 10.47 -8.51
CA ALA A 87 -9.20 11.65 -8.18
C ALA A 87 -8.62 12.30 -9.45
N GLU A 88 -8.67 13.63 -9.46
CA GLU A 88 -8.03 14.51 -10.43
C GLU A 88 -6.97 15.40 -9.77
N ASP A 89 -6.99 15.47 -8.43
CA ASP A 89 -6.07 16.27 -7.62
C ASP A 89 -5.40 15.36 -6.57
N PRO A 90 -4.05 15.32 -6.52
CA PRO A 90 -3.31 14.63 -5.46
C PRO A 90 -3.70 15.06 -4.03
N CYS A 91 -4.31 16.23 -3.84
CA CYS A 91 -4.85 16.67 -2.56
C CYS A 91 -5.94 15.75 -1.99
N ASP A 92 -6.69 15.03 -2.83
CA ASP A 92 -7.73 14.08 -2.39
C ASP A 92 -7.14 12.98 -1.49
N ALA A 93 -5.97 12.46 -1.86
CA ALA A 93 -5.25 11.46 -1.07
C ALA A 93 -4.62 12.01 0.20
N ARG A 94 -4.27 13.30 0.25
CA ARG A 94 -3.74 13.91 1.48
C ARG A 94 -4.78 13.95 2.60
N ALA A 95 -6.03 14.26 2.27
CA ALA A 95 -7.12 14.20 3.25
C ALA A 95 -7.21 12.80 3.85
N PHE A 96 -7.23 11.79 2.98
CA PHE A 96 -7.23 10.39 3.39
C PHE A 96 -6.03 10.02 4.28
N ALA A 97 -4.81 10.45 3.95
CA ALA A 97 -3.62 10.21 4.76
C ALA A 97 -3.81 10.69 6.20
N PHE A 98 -4.27 11.94 6.37
CA PHE A 98 -4.51 12.52 7.69
C PHE A 98 -5.57 11.76 8.49
N ARG A 99 -6.58 11.20 7.82
CA ARG A 99 -7.54 10.32 8.48
C ARG A 99 -6.88 9.04 9.00
N ILE A 100 -6.06 8.38 8.18
CA ILE A 100 -5.34 7.17 8.58
C ILE A 100 -4.41 7.45 9.77
N TYR A 101 -3.72 8.59 9.75
CA TYR A 101 -2.85 8.99 10.86
C TYR A 101 -3.67 9.25 12.13
N ALA A 102 -4.78 9.96 12.02
CA ALA A 102 -5.67 10.21 13.16
C ALA A 102 -6.11 8.89 13.81
N GLU A 103 -6.57 7.93 13.00
CA GLU A 103 -6.97 6.60 13.46
C GLU A 103 -5.81 5.84 14.10
N ALA A 104 -4.62 5.85 13.50
CA ALA A 104 -3.42 5.22 14.06
C ALA A 104 -3.07 5.81 15.44
N TYR A 105 -3.09 7.13 15.57
CA TYR A 105 -2.83 7.80 16.84
C TYR A 105 -3.90 7.49 17.91
N VAL A 106 -5.17 7.37 17.53
CA VAL A 106 -6.22 6.89 18.45
C VAL A 106 -5.89 5.48 18.95
N THR A 107 -5.52 4.56 18.05
CA THR A 107 -5.18 3.19 18.45
C THR A 107 -3.92 3.10 19.32
N ALA A 108 -3.00 4.05 19.17
CA ALA A 108 -1.80 4.16 20.00
C ALA A 108 -2.02 4.92 21.32
N GLY A 109 -3.23 5.45 21.58
CA GLY A 109 -3.52 6.24 22.77
C GLY A 109 -2.98 7.67 22.75
N ASN A 110 -2.55 8.18 21.59
CA ASN A 110 -2.07 9.56 21.43
C ASN A 110 -3.20 10.47 20.95
N ALA A 111 -3.98 10.98 21.91
CA ALA A 111 -5.18 11.77 21.64
C ALA A 111 -4.88 13.09 20.91
N ASP A 112 -3.78 13.76 21.24
CA ASP A 112 -3.47 15.08 20.69
C ASP A 112 -3.10 15.02 19.21
N MET A 113 -2.24 14.06 18.86
CA MET A 113 -1.86 13.81 17.46
C MET A 113 -3.05 13.30 16.64
N ALA A 114 -3.94 12.53 17.28
CA ALA A 114 -5.19 12.11 16.67
C ALA A 114 -6.10 13.31 16.34
N ILE A 115 -6.33 14.21 17.29
CA ILE A 115 -7.16 15.41 17.10
C ILE A 115 -6.55 16.33 16.04
N PHE A 116 -5.25 16.57 16.10
CA PHE A 116 -4.55 17.41 15.12
C PHE A 116 -4.67 16.85 13.71
N SER A 117 -4.43 15.53 13.55
CA SER A 117 -4.56 14.86 12.25
C SER A 117 -6.01 14.86 11.75
N ALA A 118 -7.00 14.64 12.63
CA ALA A 118 -8.41 14.74 12.28
C ALA A 118 -8.81 16.15 11.82
N TYR A 119 -8.24 17.19 12.43
CA TYR A 119 -8.43 18.58 12.01
C TYR A 119 -7.83 18.84 10.62
N LEU A 120 -6.60 18.39 10.35
CA LEU A 120 -5.99 18.50 9.03
C LEU A 120 -6.78 17.75 7.96
N HIS A 121 -7.29 16.56 8.28
CA HIS A 121 -8.22 15.84 7.42
C HIS A 121 -9.46 16.69 7.11
N SER A 122 -10.12 17.29 8.10
CA SER A 122 -11.30 18.15 7.91
C SER A 122 -11.01 19.32 6.96
N ILE A 123 -9.89 20.03 7.16
CA ILE A 123 -9.48 21.12 6.25
C ILE A 123 -9.31 20.61 4.83
N LYS A 124 -8.54 19.52 4.63
CA LYS A 124 -8.25 18.98 3.31
C LYS A 124 -9.48 18.42 2.61
N TYR A 125 -10.33 17.75 3.35
CA TYR A 125 -11.60 17.22 2.87
C TYR A 125 -12.55 18.35 2.38
N ASN A 126 -12.59 19.46 3.10
CA ASN A 126 -13.36 20.63 2.69
C ASN A 126 -12.74 21.35 1.46
N GLN A 127 -11.42 21.26 1.27
CA GLN A 127 -10.73 21.78 0.09
C GLN A 127 -10.97 20.92 -1.15
N SER A 128 -10.96 19.59 -0.99
CA SER A 128 -11.20 18.65 -2.09
C SER A 128 -11.88 17.37 -1.62
N HIS A 129 -13.09 17.15 -2.12
CA HIS A 129 -13.84 15.89 -2.02
C HIS A 129 -14.55 15.56 -3.36
N LYS A 130 -14.05 16.15 -4.45
CA LYS A 130 -14.64 16.03 -5.79
C LYS A 130 -14.66 14.58 -6.27
N TYR A 131 -13.67 13.79 -5.89
CA TYR A 131 -13.62 12.35 -6.17
C TYR A 131 -14.84 11.57 -5.65
N LYS A 132 -15.60 12.10 -4.66
CA LYS A 132 -16.86 11.49 -4.18
C LYS A 132 -18.09 11.90 -4.99
N THR A 133 -18.07 13.07 -5.63
CA THR A 133 -19.25 13.66 -6.29
C THR A 133 -19.21 13.56 -7.80
N LEU A 134 -18.01 13.38 -8.39
CA LEU A 134 -17.80 13.32 -9.84
C LEU A 134 -17.65 11.89 -10.38
N GLU A 135 -17.90 10.87 -9.54
CA GLU A 135 -17.80 9.46 -9.94
C GLU A 135 -18.87 9.12 -11.00
N THR A 136 -18.43 8.72 -12.19
CA THR A 136 -19.34 8.22 -13.24
C THR A 136 -19.91 6.85 -12.86
N ILE A 137 -21.03 6.44 -13.47
CA ILE A 137 -21.62 5.11 -13.24
C ILE A 137 -20.61 4.01 -13.56
N GLU A 138 -19.94 4.11 -14.71
CA GLU A 138 -18.89 3.16 -15.13
C GLU A 138 -17.75 3.08 -14.11
N THR A 139 -17.29 4.23 -13.61
CA THR A 139 -16.23 4.28 -12.60
C THR A 139 -16.67 3.60 -11.31
N LYS A 140 -17.91 3.84 -10.88
CA LYS A 140 -18.50 3.25 -9.69
C LYS A 140 -18.62 1.74 -9.80
N GLU A 141 -19.00 1.22 -10.96
CA GLU A 141 -19.11 -0.21 -11.24
C GLU A 141 -17.73 -0.88 -11.23
N ARG A 142 -16.76 -0.33 -11.96
CA ARG A 142 -15.37 -0.82 -11.96
C ARG A 142 -14.76 -0.80 -10.57
N ARG A 143 -15.01 0.26 -9.79
CA ARG A 143 -14.60 0.32 -8.38
C ARG A 143 -15.26 -0.78 -7.55
N ALA A 144 -16.57 -0.99 -7.69
CA ALA A 144 -17.28 -2.02 -6.92
C ALA A 144 -16.73 -3.42 -7.20
N GLN A 145 -16.49 -3.75 -8.47
CA GLN A 145 -15.84 -5.01 -8.88
C GLN A 145 -14.45 -5.13 -8.27
N SER A 146 -13.65 -4.07 -8.36
CA SER A 146 -12.28 -4.06 -7.83
C SER A 146 -12.23 -4.19 -6.32
N VAL A 147 -13.18 -3.59 -5.59
CA VAL A 147 -13.25 -3.70 -4.13
C VAL A 147 -13.57 -5.14 -3.72
N ILE A 148 -14.53 -5.80 -4.39
CA ILE A 148 -14.87 -7.20 -4.08
C ILE A 148 -13.65 -8.12 -4.25
N VAL A 149 -12.87 -7.93 -5.32
CA VAL A 149 -11.63 -8.69 -5.55
C VAL A 149 -10.60 -8.39 -4.46
N GLN A 150 -10.40 -7.12 -4.08
CA GLN A 150 -9.45 -6.74 -3.05
C GLN A 150 -9.82 -7.26 -1.65
N GLU A 151 -11.11 -7.28 -1.31
CA GLU A 151 -11.57 -7.88 -0.05
C GLU A 151 -11.38 -9.41 -0.06
N ALA A 152 -11.58 -10.06 -1.22
CA ALA A 152 -11.28 -11.47 -1.39
C ALA A 152 -9.78 -11.77 -1.22
N PHE A 153 -8.93 -10.89 -1.77
CA PHE A 153 -7.48 -10.97 -1.66
C PHE A 153 -7.05 -10.93 -0.20
N ILE A 154 -7.57 -9.99 0.60
CA ILE A 154 -7.26 -9.88 2.03
C ILE A 154 -7.65 -11.16 2.78
N ILE A 155 -8.87 -11.66 2.54
CA ILE A 155 -9.34 -12.88 3.19
C ILE A 155 -8.48 -14.09 2.78
N ALA A 156 -8.10 -14.17 1.49
CA ALA A 156 -7.25 -15.24 0.97
C ALA A 156 -5.83 -15.17 1.52
N HIS A 157 -5.28 -13.98 1.69
CA HIS A 157 -3.96 -13.74 2.26
C HIS A 157 -3.90 -14.22 3.71
N GLU A 158 -4.86 -13.83 4.55
CA GLU A 158 -4.93 -14.33 5.93
C GLU A 158 -5.18 -15.84 5.99
N PHE A 159 -6.00 -16.37 5.09
CA PHE A 159 -6.20 -17.81 5.01
C PHE A 159 -4.90 -18.54 4.62
N ALA A 160 -4.06 -17.95 3.75
CA ALA A 160 -2.76 -18.49 3.43
C ALA A 160 -1.85 -18.53 4.67
N HIS A 161 -1.76 -17.47 5.48
CA HIS A 161 -1.04 -17.53 6.77
C HIS A 161 -1.51 -18.69 7.66
N TYR A 162 -2.81 -18.97 7.69
CA TYR A 162 -3.32 -20.14 8.40
C TYR A 162 -2.74 -21.46 7.83
N LEU A 163 -2.77 -21.64 6.51
CA LEU A 163 -2.20 -22.82 5.85
C LEU A 163 -0.69 -22.97 6.11
N TRP A 164 0.02 -21.85 6.11
CA TRP A 164 1.44 -21.78 6.45
C TRP A 164 1.69 -22.31 7.86
N SER A 165 0.95 -21.81 8.85
CA SER A 165 1.08 -22.24 10.25
C SER A 165 0.82 -23.74 10.45
N MET A 166 -0.04 -24.31 9.62
CA MET A 166 -0.39 -25.75 9.62
C MET A 166 0.62 -26.62 8.85
N ARG A 167 1.67 -26.02 8.27
CA ARG A 167 2.64 -26.67 7.37
C ARG A 167 1.95 -27.37 6.18
N GLN A 168 0.89 -26.75 5.67
CA GLN A 168 0.14 -27.23 4.51
C GLN A 168 0.54 -26.50 3.23
N VAL A 169 1.74 -25.95 3.22
CA VAL A 169 2.35 -25.32 2.06
C VAL A 169 2.95 -26.40 1.18
N ASN A 170 2.71 -26.31 -0.12
CA ASN A 170 3.37 -27.18 -1.08
C ASN A 170 4.85 -26.73 -1.22
N GLU A 171 5.79 -27.59 -0.85
CA GLU A 171 7.23 -27.31 -0.97
C GLU A 171 7.64 -26.95 -2.41
N GLY A 172 6.95 -27.51 -3.42
CA GLY A 172 7.18 -27.14 -4.82
C GLY A 172 6.84 -25.68 -5.12
N ASP A 173 5.82 -25.12 -4.46
CA ASP A 173 5.47 -23.71 -4.60
C ASP A 173 6.55 -22.82 -3.95
N LEU A 174 7.10 -23.24 -2.80
CA LEU A 174 8.18 -22.53 -2.13
C LEU A 174 9.47 -22.53 -2.96
N ASP A 175 9.81 -23.66 -3.57
CA ASP A 175 10.97 -23.76 -4.45
C ASP A 175 10.79 -22.87 -5.68
N CYS A 176 9.58 -22.84 -6.27
CA CYS A 176 9.25 -21.90 -7.34
C CYS A 176 9.47 -20.44 -6.91
N LEU A 177 8.95 -20.03 -5.74
CA LEU A 177 9.13 -18.67 -5.23
C LEU A 177 10.61 -18.34 -4.94
N ARG A 178 11.38 -19.29 -4.39
CA ARG A 178 12.83 -19.13 -4.19
C ARG A 178 13.55 -18.94 -5.52
N ASP A 179 13.16 -19.66 -6.56
CA ASP A 179 13.68 -19.50 -7.91
C ASP A 179 13.31 -18.14 -8.51
N ARG A 180 12.09 -17.64 -8.28
CA ARG A 180 11.70 -16.28 -8.68
C ARG A 180 12.51 -15.19 -7.99
N ILE A 181 12.76 -15.34 -6.68
CA ILE A 181 13.65 -14.43 -5.95
C ILE A 181 15.07 -14.49 -6.56
N ALA A 182 15.55 -15.69 -6.93
CA ALA A 182 16.84 -15.87 -7.61
C ALA A 182 16.87 -15.16 -8.97
N GLU A 183 15.78 -15.24 -9.70
CA GLU A 183 15.66 -14.68 -11.04
C GLU A 183 15.58 -13.16 -11.00
N ASP A 184 14.83 -12.58 -10.06
CA ASP A 184 14.80 -11.13 -9.83
C ASP A 184 16.19 -10.62 -9.41
N ALA A 185 17.01 -11.45 -8.76
CA ALA A 185 18.37 -11.11 -8.39
C ALA A 185 19.36 -11.05 -9.57
N LYS A 186 18.98 -11.56 -10.75
CA LYS A 186 19.88 -11.59 -11.91
C LYS A 186 20.22 -10.17 -12.35
N PRO A 187 21.47 -9.90 -12.75
CA PRO A 187 21.86 -8.60 -13.27
C PRO A 187 20.95 -8.16 -14.42
N ILE A 188 20.63 -6.87 -14.45
CA ILE A 188 19.86 -6.29 -15.55
C ILE A 188 20.66 -6.48 -16.84
N THR A 189 20.12 -7.18 -17.83
CA THR A 189 20.84 -7.54 -19.06
C THR A 189 20.72 -6.50 -20.18
N ASN A 190 19.76 -5.58 -20.08
CA ASN A 190 19.45 -4.54 -21.06
C ASN A 190 19.79 -3.13 -20.56
N ARG A 191 20.85 -3.00 -19.73
CA ARG A 191 21.23 -1.73 -19.08
C ARG A 191 21.35 -0.57 -20.07
N GLU A 192 22.05 -0.76 -21.18
CA GLU A 192 22.24 0.29 -22.20
C GLU A 192 20.92 0.84 -22.72
N LYS A 193 19.94 -0.03 -22.97
CA LYS A 193 18.63 0.39 -23.48
C LYS A 193 17.86 1.20 -22.43
N ILE A 194 17.99 0.84 -21.15
CA ILE A 194 17.35 1.56 -20.05
C ILE A 194 18.03 2.91 -19.82
N ILE A 195 19.37 2.93 -19.84
CA ILE A 195 20.16 4.16 -19.75
C ILE A 195 19.78 5.11 -20.88
N GLU A 196 19.74 4.64 -22.13
CA GLU A 196 19.36 5.47 -23.28
C GLU A 196 17.95 6.05 -23.11
N SER A 197 16.98 5.21 -22.73
CA SER A 197 15.61 5.67 -22.46
C SER A 197 15.55 6.73 -21.36
N HIS A 198 16.34 6.57 -20.29
CA HIS A 198 16.39 7.54 -19.19
C HIS A 198 17.01 8.87 -19.63
N LEU A 199 18.06 8.81 -20.43
CA LEU A 199 18.71 9.98 -21.00
C LEU A 199 17.78 10.73 -21.97
N ASP A 200 17.01 9.99 -22.79
CA ASP A 200 16.00 10.57 -23.68
C ASP A 200 14.93 11.33 -22.87
N ASP A 201 14.44 10.74 -21.77
CA ASP A 201 13.47 11.39 -20.88
C ASP A 201 14.04 12.68 -20.24
N LEU A 202 15.30 12.65 -19.80
CA LEU A 202 15.98 13.84 -19.26
C LEU A 202 16.13 14.92 -20.35
N SER A 203 16.54 14.55 -21.56
CA SER A 203 16.64 15.48 -22.69
C SER A 203 15.29 16.13 -23.02
N PHE A 204 14.19 15.36 -22.97
CA PHE A 204 12.84 15.90 -23.12
C PHE A 204 12.50 16.92 -22.03
N GLN A 205 12.84 16.63 -20.77
CA GLN A 205 12.59 17.56 -19.65
C GLN A 205 13.37 18.88 -19.78
N TYR A 206 14.63 18.83 -20.23
CA TYR A 206 15.47 20.02 -20.36
C TYR A 206 15.15 20.86 -21.61
N HIS A 207 14.83 20.21 -22.74
CA HIS A 207 14.68 20.89 -24.02
C HIS A 207 13.22 21.07 -24.47
N GLY A 208 12.26 20.42 -23.80
CA GLY A 208 10.83 20.48 -24.13
C GLY A 208 10.50 19.90 -25.50
N LYS A 209 11.41 19.12 -26.09
CA LYS A 209 11.27 18.51 -27.41
C LYS A 209 11.66 17.04 -27.31
N ASN A 210 10.93 16.19 -28.01
CA ASN A 210 11.18 14.75 -28.04
C ASN A 210 12.33 14.44 -29.02
N ILE A 211 13.53 14.87 -28.65
CA ILE A 211 14.76 14.71 -29.41
C ILE A 211 15.61 13.68 -28.66
N PRO A 212 16.04 12.58 -29.30
CA PRO A 212 16.92 11.60 -28.67
C PRO A 212 18.14 12.27 -28.01
N HIS A 213 18.55 11.79 -26.84
CA HIS A 213 19.67 12.38 -26.09
C HIS A 213 20.93 12.44 -26.94
N SER A 214 21.20 11.37 -27.68
CA SER A 214 22.33 11.27 -28.61
C SER A 214 22.38 12.39 -29.67
N GLU A 215 21.25 12.99 -30.06
CA GLU A 215 21.20 14.11 -31.01
C GLU A 215 21.55 15.47 -30.35
N ASN A 216 21.55 15.55 -29.02
CA ASN A 216 21.93 16.76 -28.28
C ASN A 216 23.45 16.84 -27.99
N ILE A 217 24.21 15.80 -28.34
CA ILE A 217 25.66 15.71 -28.11
C ILE A 217 26.41 16.33 -29.31
N LEU A 218 26.59 17.66 -29.29
CA LEU A 218 27.13 18.40 -30.43
C LEU A 218 28.60 18.78 -30.30
N THR A 219 29.09 18.96 -29.06
CA THR A 219 30.46 19.40 -28.78
C THR A 219 31.27 18.32 -28.06
N ASP A 220 32.60 18.48 -28.04
CA ASP A 220 33.46 17.57 -27.26
C ASP A 220 33.21 17.71 -25.75
N GLU A 221 32.79 18.88 -25.28
CA GLU A 221 32.36 19.06 -23.88
C GLU A 221 31.07 18.26 -23.58
N ASP A 222 30.11 18.23 -24.51
CA ASP A 222 28.87 17.45 -24.34
C ASP A 222 29.17 15.95 -24.34
N ARG A 223 30.10 15.48 -25.17
CA ARG A 223 30.54 14.07 -25.19
C ARG A 223 31.18 13.68 -23.87
N GLU A 224 32.00 14.55 -23.29
CA GLU A 224 32.62 14.27 -21.99
C GLU A 224 31.56 14.24 -20.87
N ARG A 225 30.56 15.13 -20.90
CA ARG A 225 29.44 15.11 -19.95
C ARG A 225 28.60 13.84 -20.08
N ASP A 226 28.23 13.42 -21.30
CA ASP A 226 27.51 12.16 -21.55
C ASP A 226 28.31 10.97 -21.04
N ARG A 227 29.63 10.91 -21.30
CA ARG A 227 30.50 9.85 -20.79
C ARG A 227 30.47 9.75 -19.26
N VAL A 228 30.59 10.89 -18.57
CA VAL A 228 30.53 10.94 -17.10
C VAL A 228 29.16 10.50 -16.60
N LEU A 229 28.08 11.02 -17.18
CA LEU A 229 26.71 10.69 -16.79
C LEU A 229 26.38 9.21 -17.00
N ARG A 230 26.77 8.62 -18.13
CA ARG A 230 26.64 7.17 -18.37
C ARG A 230 27.44 6.36 -17.35
N ALA A 231 28.67 6.76 -17.05
CA ALA A 231 29.48 6.08 -16.05
C ALA A 231 28.84 6.12 -14.65
N GLU A 232 28.24 7.25 -14.27
CA GLU A 232 27.46 7.38 -13.02
C GLU A 232 26.24 6.45 -13.02
N LEU A 233 25.43 6.45 -14.10
CA LEU A 233 24.27 5.57 -14.23
C LEU A 233 24.67 4.09 -14.20
N HIS A 234 25.77 3.70 -14.86
CA HIS A 234 26.30 2.34 -14.79
C HIS A 234 26.69 1.95 -13.36
N ALA A 235 27.40 2.84 -12.65
CA ALA A 235 27.78 2.60 -11.27
C ALA A 235 26.55 2.44 -10.36
N ASP A 236 25.47 3.20 -10.61
CA ASP A 236 24.21 3.05 -9.89
C ASP A 236 23.50 1.74 -10.22
N PHE A 237 23.51 1.29 -11.49
CA PHE A 237 23.01 -0.04 -11.85
C PHE A 237 23.81 -1.16 -11.17
N ASP A 238 25.13 -1.03 -11.07
CA ASP A 238 25.96 -2.00 -10.36
C ASP A 238 25.62 -2.06 -8.87
N LYS A 239 25.38 -0.90 -8.22
CA LYS A 239 24.88 -0.87 -6.83
C LYS A 239 23.52 -1.54 -6.70
N ILE A 240 22.59 -1.26 -7.62
CA ILE A 240 21.25 -1.86 -7.62
C ILE A 240 21.34 -3.37 -7.78
N ASP A 241 22.13 -3.87 -8.73
CA ASP A 241 22.27 -5.30 -8.96
C ASP A 241 22.95 -6.00 -7.77
N ALA A 242 23.97 -5.37 -7.17
CA ALA A 242 24.60 -5.87 -5.95
C ALA A 242 23.61 -5.92 -4.76
N GLU A 243 22.78 -4.89 -4.61
CA GLU A 243 21.75 -4.83 -3.57
C GLU A 243 20.65 -5.88 -3.79
N ARG A 244 20.16 -6.05 -5.03
CA ARG A 244 19.19 -7.10 -5.38
C ARG A 244 19.75 -8.48 -5.09
N MET A 245 21.02 -8.73 -5.44
CA MET A 245 21.68 -9.99 -5.14
C MET A 245 21.78 -10.24 -3.63
N ARG A 246 22.23 -9.23 -2.86
CA ARG A 246 22.32 -9.33 -1.40
C ARG A 246 20.94 -9.63 -0.78
N MET A 247 19.94 -8.83 -1.14
CA MET A 247 18.57 -9.01 -0.66
C MET A 247 18.01 -10.39 -1.02
N ALA A 248 18.26 -10.87 -2.24
CA ALA A 248 17.78 -12.18 -2.65
C ALA A 248 18.42 -13.30 -1.83
N ILE A 249 19.70 -13.20 -1.48
CA ILE A 249 20.37 -14.17 -0.61
C ILE A 249 19.75 -14.15 0.79
N GLU A 250 19.57 -12.96 1.37
CA GLU A 250 19.00 -12.78 2.72
C GLU A 250 17.55 -13.25 2.79
N LEU A 251 16.71 -12.83 1.84
CA LEU A 251 15.27 -13.06 1.86
C LEU A 251 14.89 -14.49 1.48
N LYS A 252 15.70 -15.20 0.70
CA LYS A 252 15.47 -16.63 0.40
C LYS A 252 15.51 -17.53 1.63
N GLN A 253 16.19 -17.10 2.68
CA GLN A 253 16.32 -17.84 3.94
C GLN A 253 15.44 -17.27 5.04
N ASN A 254 14.78 -16.14 4.80
CA ASN A 254 13.91 -15.51 5.76
C ASN A 254 12.50 -16.12 5.68
N GLU A 255 12.16 -16.99 6.63
CA GLU A 255 10.85 -17.67 6.65
C GLU A 255 9.67 -16.69 6.69
N ALA A 256 9.77 -15.59 7.44
CA ALA A 256 8.70 -14.60 7.52
C ALA A 256 8.48 -13.89 6.18
N PHE A 257 9.56 -13.61 5.43
CA PHE A 257 9.44 -13.05 4.08
C PHE A 257 8.83 -14.05 3.10
N LEU A 258 9.26 -15.32 3.16
CA LEU A 258 8.71 -16.37 2.30
C LEU A 258 7.22 -16.62 2.59
N GLU A 259 6.84 -16.61 3.86
CA GLU A 259 5.45 -16.69 4.29
C GLU A 259 4.61 -15.57 3.68
N GLU A 260 5.03 -14.32 3.87
CA GLU A 260 4.38 -13.14 3.31
C GLU A 260 4.28 -13.16 1.77
N LEU A 261 5.36 -13.54 1.09
CA LEU A 261 5.37 -13.65 -0.37
C LEU A 261 4.44 -14.77 -0.86
N TRP A 262 4.46 -15.92 -0.20
CA TRP A 262 3.60 -17.05 -0.54
C TRP A 262 2.13 -16.75 -0.24
N SER A 263 1.83 -16.03 0.85
CA SER A 263 0.49 -15.58 1.17
C SER A 263 -0.06 -14.63 0.12
N ASP A 264 0.74 -13.64 -0.34
CA ASP A 264 0.34 -12.75 -1.43
C ASP A 264 0.12 -13.50 -2.75
N TRP A 265 0.99 -14.45 -3.08
CA TRP A 265 0.90 -15.24 -4.30
C TRP A 265 -0.35 -16.13 -4.29
N SER A 266 -0.56 -16.85 -3.18
CA SER A 266 -1.74 -17.69 -2.98
C SER A 266 -3.03 -16.88 -3.03
N ALA A 267 -3.02 -15.67 -2.44
CA ALA A 267 -4.16 -14.76 -2.47
C ALA A 267 -4.46 -14.26 -3.89
N ALA A 268 -3.42 -13.88 -4.64
CA ALA A 268 -3.56 -13.48 -6.04
C ALA A 268 -4.17 -14.62 -6.86
N GLN A 269 -3.61 -15.84 -6.77
CA GLN A 269 -4.12 -17.00 -7.49
C GLN A 269 -5.57 -17.31 -7.13
N ALA A 270 -5.92 -17.29 -5.84
CA ALA A 270 -7.29 -17.50 -5.39
C ALA A 270 -8.25 -16.45 -5.98
N CYS A 271 -7.87 -15.18 -6.03
CA CYS A 271 -8.67 -14.15 -6.67
C CYS A 271 -8.84 -14.38 -8.17
N LEU A 272 -7.75 -14.75 -8.86
CA LEU A 272 -7.78 -15.06 -10.28
C LEU A 272 -8.77 -16.21 -10.54
N ASP A 273 -8.69 -17.29 -9.79
CA ASP A 273 -9.57 -18.47 -9.94
C ASP A 273 -11.04 -18.17 -9.61
N ILE A 274 -11.31 -17.38 -8.56
CA ILE A 274 -12.68 -17.07 -8.13
C ILE A 274 -13.41 -16.19 -9.15
N PHE A 275 -12.71 -15.24 -9.75
CA PHE A 275 -13.32 -14.18 -10.55
C PHE A 275 -13.03 -14.29 -12.06
N TYR A 276 -12.26 -15.29 -12.49
CA TYR A 276 -11.90 -15.49 -13.90
C TYR A 276 -13.11 -15.47 -14.85
N ASP A 277 -14.17 -16.20 -14.49
CA ASP A 277 -15.39 -16.29 -15.29
C ASP A 277 -16.39 -15.14 -15.00
N GLU A 278 -16.15 -14.34 -13.97
CA GLU A 278 -17.09 -13.30 -13.50
C GLU A 278 -16.69 -11.88 -13.97
N LEU A 279 -15.41 -11.63 -14.21
CA LEU A 279 -14.86 -10.29 -14.50
C LEU A 279 -14.03 -10.25 -15.78
N ALA A 280 -13.98 -9.07 -16.41
CA ALA A 280 -13.06 -8.84 -17.51
C ALA A 280 -11.60 -8.98 -17.00
N PRO A 281 -10.70 -9.63 -17.77
CA PRO A 281 -9.31 -9.87 -17.34
C PRO A 281 -8.59 -8.60 -16.90
N GLU A 282 -8.86 -7.49 -17.58
CA GLU A 282 -8.21 -6.22 -17.30
C GLU A 282 -8.59 -5.65 -15.93
N ILE A 283 -9.87 -5.81 -15.56
CA ILE A 283 -10.39 -5.39 -14.25
C ILE A 283 -9.82 -6.29 -13.17
N LEU A 284 -9.76 -7.59 -13.42
CA LEU A 284 -9.26 -8.57 -12.47
C LEU A 284 -7.77 -8.37 -12.17
N ILE A 285 -6.93 -8.24 -13.20
CA ILE A 285 -5.49 -7.96 -13.10
C ILE A 285 -5.26 -6.64 -12.35
N GLU A 286 -5.97 -5.58 -12.72
CA GLU A 286 -5.87 -4.28 -12.05
C GLU A 286 -6.29 -4.37 -10.58
N ALA A 287 -7.37 -5.08 -10.27
CA ALA A 287 -7.90 -5.18 -8.91
C ALA A 287 -6.97 -5.96 -7.98
N VAL A 288 -6.38 -7.08 -8.43
CA VAL A 288 -5.36 -7.82 -7.67
C VAL A 288 -4.13 -6.94 -7.43
N HIS A 289 -3.69 -6.21 -8.45
CA HIS A 289 -2.60 -5.27 -8.31
C HIS A 289 -2.90 -4.16 -7.28
N LEU A 290 -4.10 -3.58 -7.33
CA LEU A 290 -4.54 -2.55 -6.40
C LEU A 290 -4.68 -3.08 -4.97
N ALA A 291 -5.01 -4.36 -4.76
CA ALA A 291 -5.06 -4.97 -3.42
C ALA A 291 -3.71 -4.81 -2.70
N LEU A 292 -2.63 -5.24 -3.38
CA LEU A 292 -1.26 -5.16 -2.89
C LEU A 292 -0.83 -3.71 -2.65
N GLU A 293 -1.13 -2.82 -3.60
CA GLU A 293 -0.78 -1.40 -3.48
C GLU A 293 -1.51 -0.74 -2.31
N ASN A 294 -2.81 -0.99 -2.14
CA ASN A 294 -3.62 -0.40 -1.08
C ASN A 294 -3.23 -0.91 0.32
N LEU A 295 -3.03 -2.23 0.49
CA LEU A 295 -2.58 -2.79 1.77
C LEU A 295 -1.21 -2.25 2.17
N THR A 296 -0.29 -2.16 1.21
CA THR A 296 1.03 -1.54 1.43
C THR A 296 0.88 -0.08 1.86
N THR A 297 0.07 0.69 1.15
CA THR A 297 -0.11 2.13 1.41
C THR A 297 -0.70 2.36 2.80
N VAL A 298 -1.70 1.58 3.21
CA VAL A 298 -2.26 1.66 4.57
C VAL A 298 -1.20 1.30 5.61
N THR A 299 -0.47 0.20 5.40
CA THR A 299 0.57 -0.27 6.34
C THR A 299 1.69 0.76 6.52
N VAL A 300 2.23 1.29 5.41
CA VAL A 300 3.28 2.31 5.43
C VAL A 300 2.77 3.59 6.08
N ALA A 301 1.57 4.05 5.73
CA ALA A 301 0.98 5.25 6.33
C ALA A 301 0.79 5.10 7.85
N THR A 302 0.29 3.95 8.31
CA THR A 302 0.13 3.65 9.74
C THR A 302 1.47 3.57 10.45
N LYS A 303 2.44 2.80 9.94
CA LYS A 303 3.78 2.71 10.54
C LYS A 303 4.46 4.07 10.64
N TYR A 304 4.34 4.88 9.59
CA TYR A 304 4.89 6.23 9.57
C TYR A 304 4.23 7.13 10.63
N ALA A 305 2.90 7.08 10.77
CA ALA A 305 2.24 7.85 11.83
C ALA A 305 2.81 7.46 13.21
N LEU A 306 2.92 6.16 13.49
CA LEU A 306 3.43 5.67 14.78
C LEU A 306 4.92 5.98 15.01
N SER A 307 5.74 6.03 13.96
CA SER A 307 7.15 6.39 14.12
C SER A 307 7.34 7.85 14.53
N LEU A 308 6.40 8.75 14.20
CA LEU A 308 6.48 10.15 14.60
C LEU A 308 6.25 10.39 16.09
N THR A 309 5.67 9.42 16.80
CA THR A 309 5.43 9.51 18.25
C THR A 309 6.55 8.95 19.09
N ASN A 310 7.44 8.16 18.49
CA ASN A 310 8.62 7.61 19.18
C ASN A 310 9.77 8.62 19.08
N THR A 311 9.68 9.74 19.79
CA THR A 311 10.75 10.76 19.82
C THR A 311 11.92 10.40 20.74
N ASP A 312 11.73 9.38 21.59
CA ASP A 312 12.71 8.93 22.58
C ASP A 312 13.49 7.70 22.07
N GLY A 313 14.52 7.90 21.24
CA GLY A 313 15.65 6.97 21.16
C GLY A 313 15.80 6.17 19.86
N ASP A 314 16.99 6.36 19.27
CA ASP A 314 17.68 5.58 18.24
C ASP A 314 17.17 5.64 16.79
N VAL A 315 18.08 6.14 15.94
CA VAL A 315 18.10 6.13 14.46
C VAL A 315 17.95 4.70 13.87
N ALA A 316 17.83 3.66 14.70
CA ALA A 316 17.67 2.27 14.32
C ALA A 316 16.37 2.00 13.52
N ASP A 317 15.34 2.82 13.66
CA ASP A 317 14.05 2.63 12.94
C ASP A 317 14.10 3.02 11.45
N GLU A 318 15.07 3.84 11.01
CA GLU A 318 15.19 4.18 9.57
C GLU A 318 15.67 2.99 8.74
N GLU A 319 16.56 2.15 9.30
CA GLU A 319 17.11 0.99 8.61
C GLU A 319 16.05 -0.12 8.45
N ASP A 320 15.23 -0.36 9.48
CA ASP A 320 14.14 -1.34 9.44
C ASP A 320 13.01 -0.92 8.49
N SER A 321 12.67 0.38 8.47
CA SER A 321 11.71 0.93 7.50
C SER A 321 12.20 0.75 6.05
N SER A 322 13.50 0.98 5.80
CA SER A 322 14.11 0.77 4.48
C SER A 322 14.05 -0.69 4.04
N ALA A 323 14.38 -1.63 4.93
CA ALA A 323 14.32 -3.07 4.66
C ALA A 323 12.89 -3.53 4.33
N HIS A 324 11.90 -3.07 5.10
CA HIS A 324 10.49 -3.39 4.86
C HIS A 324 10.01 -2.87 3.49
N VAL A 325 10.31 -1.62 3.15
CA VAL A 325 9.93 -1.03 1.86
C VAL A 325 10.55 -1.81 0.70
N LYS A 326 11.82 -2.19 0.82
CA LYS A 326 12.53 -2.98 -0.19
C LYS A 326 11.94 -4.39 -0.34
N ALA A 327 11.63 -5.06 0.77
CA ALA A 327 10.99 -6.37 0.78
C ALA A 327 9.61 -6.33 0.09
N VAL A 328 8.77 -5.34 0.43
CA VAL A 328 7.47 -5.16 -0.22
C VAL A 328 7.62 -4.87 -1.72
N ALA A 329 8.60 -4.06 -2.11
CA ALA A 329 8.86 -3.78 -3.53
C ALA A 329 9.26 -5.06 -4.29
N LEU A 330 10.05 -5.95 -3.68
CA LEU A 330 10.39 -7.25 -4.27
C LEU A 330 9.16 -8.15 -4.42
N ARG A 331 8.34 -8.30 -3.37
CA ARG A 331 7.09 -9.10 -3.44
C ARG A 331 6.21 -8.65 -4.59
N LYS A 332 5.99 -7.33 -4.70
CA LYS A 332 5.20 -6.75 -5.80
C LYS A 332 5.77 -7.07 -7.18
N ARG A 333 7.09 -7.02 -7.38
CA ARG A 333 7.70 -7.36 -8.68
C ARG A 333 7.46 -8.82 -9.05
N ILE A 334 7.67 -9.73 -8.10
CA ILE A 334 7.43 -11.17 -8.30
C ILE A 334 5.95 -11.40 -8.65
N LEU A 335 5.03 -10.85 -7.88
CA LEU A 335 3.59 -11.03 -8.11
C LEU A 335 3.12 -10.47 -9.45
N ARG A 336 3.64 -9.31 -9.87
CA ARG A 336 3.32 -8.74 -11.20
C ARG A 336 3.77 -9.68 -12.34
N LYS A 337 4.90 -10.38 -12.16
CA LYS A 337 5.36 -11.38 -13.12
C LYS A 337 4.42 -12.58 -13.17
N GLU A 338 4.05 -13.12 -12.00
CA GLU A 338 3.12 -14.25 -11.90
C GLU A 338 1.74 -13.94 -12.52
N ILE A 339 1.19 -12.75 -12.25
CA ILE A 339 -0.06 -12.29 -12.88
C ILE A 339 0.10 -12.19 -14.41
N GLY A 340 1.26 -11.74 -14.90
CA GLY A 340 1.55 -11.64 -16.33
C GLY A 340 1.69 -13.00 -17.02
N GLU A 341 2.29 -13.98 -16.35
CA GLU A 341 2.39 -15.36 -16.83
C GLU A 341 1.01 -16.02 -16.85
N TRP A 342 0.24 -15.90 -15.77
CA TRP A 342 -1.15 -16.35 -15.74
C TRP A 342 -1.97 -15.75 -16.90
N ALA A 343 -1.87 -14.44 -17.14
CA ALA A 343 -2.58 -13.81 -18.23
C ALA A 343 -2.14 -14.34 -19.61
N ALA A 344 -0.86 -14.64 -19.78
CA ALA A 344 -0.32 -15.21 -21.02
C ALA A 344 -0.85 -16.63 -21.31
N GLU A 345 -1.16 -17.40 -20.27
CA GLU A 345 -1.75 -18.74 -20.39
C GLU A 345 -3.24 -18.70 -20.78
N HIS A 346 -3.96 -17.66 -20.36
CA HIS A 346 -5.41 -17.60 -20.47
C HIS A 346 -5.91 -16.73 -21.63
N PHE A 347 -5.11 -15.77 -22.11
CA PHE A 347 -5.55 -14.82 -23.15
C PHE A 347 -4.46 -14.58 -24.21
N GLN A 348 -4.92 -14.35 -25.45
CA GLN A 348 -4.03 -13.89 -26.53
C GLN A 348 -3.45 -12.52 -26.16
N ASP A 349 -2.14 -12.36 -26.36
CA ASP A 349 -1.39 -11.14 -26.01
C ASP A 349 -1.45 -10.76 -24.51
N GLY A 350 -1.81 -11.72 -23.64
CA GLY A 350 -2.04 -11.49 -22.21
C GLY A 350 -0.87 -10.82 -21.48
N LEU A 351 0.37 -11.16 -21.84
CA LEU A 351 1.56 -10.52 -21.26
C LEU A 351 1.65 -9.03 -21.61
N ALA A 352 1.40 -8.67 -22.87
CA ALA A 352 1.47 -7.29 -23.33
C ALA A 352 0.34 -6.44 -22.74
N ILE A 353 -0.87 -7.02 -22.67
CA ILE A 353 -2.05 -6.41 -22.05
C ILE A 353 -1.78 -6.16 -20.56
N THR A 354 -1.31 -7.17 -19.83
CA THR A 354 -0.96 -7.06 -18.40
C THR A 354 0.08 -5.99 -18.16
N HIS A 355 1.17 -5.99 -18.94
CA HIS A 355 2.21 -4.99 -18.80
C HIS A 355 1.68 -3.56 -19.00
N ASN A 356 0.83 -3.33 -20.00
CA ASN A 356 0.25 -2.02 -20.24
C ASN A 356 -0.72 -1.60 -19.11
N ILE A 357 -1.57 -2.51 -18.62
CA ILE A 357 -2.50 -2.24 -17.52
C ILE A 357 -1.73 -1.88 -16.25
N LEU A 358 -0.77 -2.72 -15.86
CA LEU A 358 0.01 -2.51 -14.64
C LEU A 358 0.84 -1.23 -14.72
N ARG A 359 1.38 -0.89 -15.90
CA ARG A 359 2.09 0.38 -16.10
C ARG A 359 1.16 1.58 -15.89
N GLN A 360 0.01 1.60 -16.56
CA GLN A 360 -0.96 2.69 -16.44
C GLN A 360 -1.53 2.82 -15.01
N ALA A 361 -1.87 1.68 -14.39
CA ALA A 361 -2.34 1.63 -13.02
C ALA A 361 -1.27 2.16 -12.06
N ASN A 362 -0.02 1.72 -12.19
CA ASN A 362 1.07 2.19 -11.34
C ASN A 362 1.34 3.69 -11.51
N GLU A 363 1.41 4.20 -12.75
CA GLU A 363 1.57 5.65 -13.01
C GLU A 363 0.47 6.47 -12.33
N ARG A 364 -0.79 6.05 -12.48
CA ARG A 364 -1.93 6.71 -11.87
C ARG A 364 -1.91 6.61 -10.34
N TYR A 365 -1.61 5.43 -9.81
CA TYR A 365 -1.56 5.17 -8.37
C TYR A 365 -0.48 5.99 -7.66
N MET A 366 0.73 6.05 -8.23
CA MET A 366 1.82 6.86 -7.71
C MET A 366 1.40 8.33 -7.61
N ARG A 367 0.84 8.87 -8.71
CA ARG A 367 0.45 10.27 -8.82
C ARG A 367 -0.65 10.69 -7.85
N TYR A 368 -1.69 9.87 -7.70
CA TYR A 368 -2.91 10.28 -6.99
C TYR A 368 -3.11 9.63 -5.62
N VAL A 369 -2.36 8.58 -5.28
CA VAL A 369 -2.56 7.83 -4.03
C VAL A 369 -1.26 7.73 -3.24
N ARG A 370 -0.26 7.01 -3.76
CA ARG A 370 0.94 6.65 -2.98
C ARG A 370 1.79 7.85 -2.62
N ASP A 371 2.23 8.66 -3.58
CA ASP A 371 3.16 9.77 -3.29
C ASP A 371 2.52 10.84 -2.40
N PRO A 372 1.23 11.21 -2.61
CA PRO A 372 0.56 12.14 -1.70
C PRO A 372 0.47 11.62 -0.27
N ILE A 373 0.26 10.31 -0.06
CA ILE A 373 0.14 9.71 1.27
C ILE A 373 1.51 9.48 1.92
N THR A 374 2.48 8.98 1.17
CA THR A 374 3.72 8.39 1.71
C THR A 374 4.97 9.24 1.51
N LEU A 375 4.96 10.24 0.63
CA LEU A 375 6.13 11.09 0.37
C LEU A 375 5.87 12.55 0.73
N ASP A 376 4.77 13.13 0.28
CA ASP A 376 4.53 14.58 0.41
C ASP A 376 3.97 14.98 1.79
N VAL A 377 3.03 14.21 2.34
CA VAL A 377 2.48 14.49 3.68
C VAL A 377 3.56 14.36 4.78
N PRO A 378 4.33 13.27 4.84
CA PRO A 378 5.50 13.13 5.73
C PRO A 378 6.47 14.32 5.71
N ALA A 379 6.94 14.72 4.53
CA ALA A 379 7.92 15.79 4.37
C ALA A 379 7.40 17.16 4.86
N ARG A 380 6.08 17.37 4.86
CA ARG A 380 5.46 18.57 5.42
C ARG A 380 5.22 18.44 6.92
N PHE A 381 4.88 17.26 7.39
CA PHE A 381 4.67 16.98 8.81
C PHE A 381 5.98 17.13 9.59
N ASN A 382 7.08 16.58 9.11
CA ASN A 382 8.40 16.74 9.75
C ASN A 382 8.85 18.20 9.80
N ARG A 383 8.56 18.99 8.75
CA ARG A 383 8.81 20.42 8.77
C ARG A 383 7.93 21.16 9.78
N ALA A 384 6.71 20.68 10.01
CA ALA A 384 5.79 21.25 10.99
C ALA A 384 6.15 20.85 12.44
N SER A 385 6.59 19.61 12.69
CA SER A 385 7.02 19.15 14.02
C SER A 385 8.36 19.74 14.45
N GLN A 386 9.18 20.19 13.50
CA GLN A 386 10.41 20.97 13.76
C GLN A 386 10.16 22.46 13.98
N LEU A 387 8.92 22.93 13.87
CA LEU A 387 8.59 24.32 14.19
C LEU A 387 8.83 24.54 15.68
N SER A 388 9.52 25.64 16.02
CA SER A 388 9.62 26.07 17.41
C SER A 388 8.22 26.19 18.03
N PRO A 389 8.04 26.02 19.35
CA PRO A 389 6.75 26.22 20.00
C PRO A 389 6.08 27.54 19.60
N GLU A 390 6.87 28.59 19.40
CA GLU A 390 6.42 29.90 18.92
C GLU A 390 5.97 29.90 17.44
N SER A 391 6.64 29.13 16.58
CA SER A 391 6.24 28.95 15.18
C SER A 391 5.00 28.07 15.04
N LEU A 392 4.86 27.06 15.90
CA LEU A 392 3.67 26.22 16.01
C LEU A 392 2.49 27.05 16.53
N ARG A 393 2.69 27.86 17.59
CA ARG A 393 1.72 28.84 18.10
C ARG A 393 1.30 29.80 17.00
N LYS A 394 2.25 30.41 16.28
CA LYS A 394 1.95 31.34 15.18
C LYS A 394 1.24 30.67 14.00
N PHE A 395 1.57 29.41 13.70
CA PHE A 395 0.85 28.60 12.72
C PHE A 395 -0.58 28.34 13.16
N CYS A 396 -0.81 27.98 14.42
CA CYS A 396 -2.14 27.79 15.00
C CYS A 396 -2.94 29.10 15.08
N GLU A 397 -2.31 30.23 15.44
CA GLU A 397 -2.91 31.58 15.40
C GLU A 397 -3.30 31.97 13.98
N THR A 398 -2.43 31.68 13.01
CA THR A 398 -2.71 31.89 11.58
C THR A 398 -3.88 31.02 11.14
N LEU A 399 -3.92 29.74 11.53
CA LEU A 399 -5.03 28.83 11.25
C LEU A 399 -6.34 29.31 11.87
N ALA A 400 -6.32 29.76 13.13
CA ALA A 400 -7.47 30.35 13.81
C ALA A 400 -8.01 31.58 13.08
N SER A 401 -7.11 32.39 12.50
CA SER A 401 -7.49 33.57 11.70
C SER A 401 -8.12 33.23 10.34
N VAL A 402 -7.79 32.07 9.76
CA VAL A 402 -8.27 31.65 8.43
C VAL A 402 -9.59 30.86 8.52
N ALA A 403 -9.87 30.24 9.67
CA ALA A 403 -11.11 29.49 9.93
C ALA A 403 -11.84 29.95 11.21
N PRO A 404 -12.20 31.25 11.34
CA PRO A 404 -12.69 31.84 12.60
C PRO A 404 -14.03 31.25 13.10
N ASN A 405 -14.72 30.46 12.26
CA ASN A 405 -16.04 29.88 12.57
C ASN A 405 -16.05 28.35 12.65
N GLN A 406 -14.89 27.69 12.54
CA GLN A 406 -14.80 26.23 12.58
C GLN A 406 -13.76 25.79 13.61
N CYS A 407 -14.28 25.37 14.77
CA CYS A 407 -13.56 24.87 15.93
C CYS A 407 -12.87 25.95 16.77
N ASP A 408 -13.06 25.86 18.08
CA ASP A 408 -12.39 26.68 19.08
C ASP A 408 -10.93 26.23 19.17
N VAL A 409 -10.11 26.69 18.20
CA VAL A 409 -8.68 26.36 18.07
C VAL A 409 -7.93 26.68 19.37
N MET A 410 -8.39 27.65 20.15
CA MET A 410 -7.85 27.98 21.46
C MET A 410 -8.08 26.87 22.50
N THR A 411 -9.21 26.19 22.45
CA THR A 411 -9.48 25.02 23.31
C THR A 411 -8.56 23.84 22.96
N ILE A 412 -8.26 23.61 21.67
CA ILE A 412 -7.27 22.60 21.25
C ILE A 412 -5.85 22.98 21.69
N LEU A 413 -5.50 24.27 21.63
CA LEU A 413 -4.21 24.80 22.07
C LEU A 413 -3.97 24.65 23.57
N HIS A 414 -5.02 24.75 24.40
CA HIS A 414 -4.90 24.59 25.86
C HIS A 414 -4.87 23.13 26.33
N THR A 415 -5.27 22.18 25.49
CA THR A 415 -5.26 20.74 25.82
C THR A 415 -4.08 19.98 25.21
N CYS A 416 -3.35 20.59 24.29
CA CYS A 416 -2.22 19.95 23.62
C CYS A 416 -0.99 19.91 24.56
N PRO A 417 -0.28 18.78 24.72
CA PRO A 417 0.87 18.61 25.62
C PRO A 417 2.08 19.46 25.22
N PHE A 418 2.05 20.08 24.04
CA PHE A 418 3.01 21.11 23.65
C PHE A 418 2.76 22.48 24.32
N ALA A 419 1.66 22.65 25.06
CA ALA A 419 1.38 23.87 25.82
C ALA A 419 2.36 24.09 26.99
N GLU A 420 2.84 23.01 27.63
CA GLU A 420 3.86 23.11 28.69
C GLU A 420 5.25 23.47 28.15
N ALA A 421 5.52 23.25 26.87
CA ALA A 421 6.74 23.72 26.21
C ALA A 421 6.63 25.17 25.69
N ALA A 422 5.44 25.78 25.79
CA ALA A 422 5.13 27.12 25.30
C ALA A 422 4.80 28.15 26.41
N GLU A 423 4.81 27.71 27.68
CA GLU A 423 5.01 28.54 28.87
C GLU A 423 6.50 28.54 29.26
#